data_AF-A0A090ISA1-F1
#
_entry.id   AF-A0A090ISA1-F1
#
_cell.length_a   1.000
_cell.length_b   1.000
_cell.length_c   1.000
_cell.angle_alpha   90.00
_cell.angle_beta   90.00
_cell.angle_gamma   90.00
#
_symmetry.space_group_name_H-M   'P 1'
#
loop_
_entity.id
_entity.type
_entity.pdbx_description
1 polymer ?
#
loop_
_entity_poly.entity_id
_entity_poly.type
_entity_poly.pdbx_seq_one_letter_code
_entity_poly.pdbx_strand_id
1 'polypeptide(L)'
;MLAFKKVLEQNEVIDTFDRYVFESVVDKVIVGGVDEEGNKDPAMITFVYKTGLSNSLDGEKFKPARRNAKKENTKTSNELCSHTVNEDNKLCSHSSDDTCRVLRVTKKNINLWKSSVNSLVLDELFQTK
;
A
#
# COMPACT_ATOMS: atom_id res chain seq x y z
N MET A 1 -8.18 18.10 -26.64
CA MET A 1 -8.86 16.79 -26.78
C MET A 1 -8.12 15.79 -27.67
N LEU A 2 -7.62 16.13 -28.87
CA LEU A 2 -6.88 15.15 -29.72
C LEU A 2 -5.52 14.70 -29.17
N ALA A 3 -4.82 15.56 -28.42
CA ALA A 3 -3.57 15.18 -27.76
C ALA A 3 -3.77 14.05 -26.73
N PHE A 4 -4.93 14.02 -26.08
CA PHE A 4 -5.28 13.06 -25.05
C PHE A 4 -5.44 11.64 -25.61
N LYS A 5 -6.16 11.52 -26.74
CA LYS A 5 -6.35 10.26 -27.46
C LYS A 5 -5.01 9.70 -27.96
N LYS A 6 -4.12 10.57 -28.46
CA LYS A 6 -2.77 10.17 -28.89
C LYS A 6 -1.89 9.67 -27.75
N VAL A 7 -1.96 10.27 -26.56
CA VAL A 7 -1.17 9.83 -25.40
C VAL A 7 -1.60 8.43 -24.94
N LEU A 8 -2.90 8.13 -24.94
CA LEU A 8 -3.40 6.78 -24.61
C LEU A 8 -3.16 5.77 -25.74
N GLU A 9 -3.22 6.18 -27.00
CA GLU A 9 -2.96 5.30 -28.16
C GLU A 9 -1.47 4.99 -28.36
N GLN A 10 -0.57 5.89 -27.94
CA GLN A 10 0.89 5.70 -28.07
C GLN A 10 1.51 5.00 -26.86
N ASN A 11 0.95 5.20 -25.66
CA ASN A 11 1.43 4.59 -24.43
C ASN A 11 0.31 3.70 -23.88
N GLU A 12 0.42 2.38 -24.11
CA GLU A 12 -0.51 1.39 -23.54
C GLU A 12 -0.48 1.43 -22.00
N VAL A 13 0.63 1.92 -21.43
CA VAL A 13 0.85 2.12 -19.99
C VAL A 13 1.42 3.52 -19.73
N ILE A 14 0.76 4.28 -18.86
CA ILE A 14 1.26 5.58 -18.40
C ILE A 14 2.31 5.33 -17.30
N ASP A 15 3.58 5.57 -17.59
CA ASP A 15 4.71 5.34 -16.65
C ASP A 15 4.68 6.29 -15.43
N THR A 16 4.11 7.49 -15.60
CA THR A 16 3.99 8.49 -14.54
C THR A 16 2.56 8.97 -14.36
N PHE A 17 2.06 8.96 -13.13
CA PHE A 17 0.73 9.46 -12.83
C PHE A 17 0.59 10.95 -13.16
N ASP A 18 -0.24 11.27 -14.16
CA ASP A 18 -0.65 12.64 -14.49
C ASP A 18 -2.08 12.88 -14.01
N ARG A 19 -2.21 13.85 -13.09
CA ARG A 19 -3.48 14.21 -12.49
C ARG A 19 -4.48 14.77 -13.49
N TYR A 20 -4.05 15.61 -14.44
CA TYR A 20 -4.96 16.23 -15.40
C TYR A 20 -5.50 15.20 -16.39
N VAL A 21 -4.65 14.24 -16.77
CA VAL A 21 -5.05 13.08 -17.57
C VAL A 21 -6.10 12.27 -16.83
N PHE A 22 -5.85 11.96 -15.55
CA PHE A 22 -6.79 11.21 -14.72
C PHE A 22 -8.16 11.91 -14.59
N GLU A 23 -8.16 13.20 -14.24
CA GLU A 23 -9.38 14.01 -14.08
C GLU A 23 -10.17 14.16 -15.39
N SER A 24 -9.50 14.05 -16.55
CA SER A 24 -10.15 14.15 -17.85
C SER A 24 -10.93 12.88 -18.27
N VAL A 25 -10.64 11.72 -17.66
CA VAL A 25 -11.27 10.43 -18.00
C VAL A 25 -12.19 9.96 -16.90
N VAL A 26 -11.76 10.09 -15.65
CA VAL A 26 -12.47 9.61 -14.48
C VAL A 26 -13.38 10.71 -13.95
N ASP A 27 -14.65 10.39 -13.77
CA ASP A 27 -15.62 11.27 -13.12
C ASP A 27 -15.47 11.23 -11.60
N LYS A 28 -15.44 10.01 -11.05
CA LYS A 28 -15.26 9.77 -9.61
C LYS A 28 -14.64 8.41 -9.34
N VAL A 29 -14.03 8.29 -8.17
CA VAL A 29 -13.55 7.04 -7.60
C VAL A 29 -14.28 6.77 -6.30
N ILE A 30 -14.74 5.55 -6.12
CA ILE A 30 -15.36 5.06 -4.90
C ILE A 30 -14.39 4.07 -4.27
N VAL A 31 -14.04 4.30 -3.00
CA VAL A 31 -13.16 3.43 -2.22
C VAL A 31 -13.99 2.68 -1.21
N GLY A 32 -13.82 1.37 -1.23
CA GLY A 32 -14.60 0.41 -0.50
C GLY A 32 -15.98 0.15 -1.13
N GLY A 33 -16.62 -0.90 -0.66
CA GLY A 33 -18.03 -1.16 -0.93
C GLY A 33 -18.43 -2.51 -0.36
N VAL A 34 -19.27 -3.23 -1.09
CA VAL A 34 -19.82 -4.51 -0.66
C VAL A 34 -19.50 -5.55 -1.73
N ASP A 35 -18.95 -6.69 -1.31
CA ASP A 35 -18.71 -7.82 -2.20
C ASP A 35 -20.03 -8.53 -2.58
N GLU A 36 -19.93 -9.53 -3.45
CA GLU A 36 -21.11 -10.29 -3.92
C GLU A 36 -21.76 -11.06 -2.77
N GLU A 37 -21.01 -11.39 -1.72
CA GLU A 37 -21.49 -12.05 -0.51
C GLU A 37 -22.19 -11.11 0.48
N GLY A 38 -22.17 -9.79 0.24
CA GLY A 38 -22.80 -8.80 1.11
C GLY A 38 -21.90 -8.28 2.24
N ASN A 39 -20.61 -8.62 2.27
CA ASN A 39 -19.64 -8.14 3.24
C ASN A 39 -19.02 -6.82 2.82
N LYS A 40 -18.67 -5.99 3.80
CA LYS A 40 -17.95 -4.74 3.55
C LYS A 40 -16.52 -5.05 3.12
N ASP A 41 -16.15 -4.63 1.93
CA ASP A 41 -14.79 -4.72 1.41
C ASP A 41 -14.16 -3.32 1.31
N PRO A 42 -13.21 -2.96 2.20
CA PRO A 42 -12.47 -1.71 2.10
C PRO A 42 -11.46 -1.65 0.95
N ALA A 43 -11.08 -2.79 0.37
CA ALA A 43 -10.09 -2.87 -0.70
C ALA A 43 -10.69 -2.69 -2.09
N MET A 44 -12.00 -2.82 -2.27
CA MET A 44 -12.64 -2.56 -3.55
C MET A 44 -12.44 -1.09 -4.00
N ILE A 45 -12.00 -0.89 -5.23
CA ILE A 45 -11.83 0.43 -5.85
C ILE A 45 -12.64 0.48 -7.14
N THR A 46 -13.68 1.32 -7.17
CA THR A 46 -14.54 1.48 -8.35
C THR A 46 -14.30 2.82 -9.03
N PHE A 47 -13.92 2.78 -10.30
CA PHE A 47 -13.80 3.93 -11.18
C PHE A 47 -15.10 4.15 -11.93
N VAL A 48 -15.62 5.37 -11.90
CA VAL A 48 -16.72 5.82 -12.75
C VAL A 48 -16.15 6.80 -13.75
N TYR A 49 -16.30 6.49 -15.02
CA TYR A 49 -15.75 7.29 -16.12
C TYR A 49 -16.73 8.38 -16.54
N LYS A 50 -16.20 9.44 -17.16
CA LYS A 50 -17.01 10.51 -17.77
C LYS A 50 -17.95 9.98 -18.86
N THR A 51 -17.66 8.81 -19.44
CA THR A 51 -18.52 8.12 -20.42
C THR A 51 -19.75 7.45 -19.79
N GLY A 52 -19.83 7.39 -18.46
CA GLY A 52 -20.89 6.69 -17.73
C GLY A 52 -20.61 5.21 -17.48
N LEU A 53 -19.54 4.64 -18.05
CA LEU A 53 -19.08 3.29 -17.71
C LEU A 53 -18.47 3.28 -16.29
N SER A 54 -18.53 2.13 -15.63
CA SER A 54 -17.80 1.89 -14.38
C SER A 54 -16.97 0.62 -14.45
N ASN A 55 -15.87 0.58 -13.69
CA ASN A 55 -15.01 -0.60 -13.57
C ASN A 55 -14.53 -0.73 -12.11
N SER A 56 -14.58 -1.94 -11.55
CA SER A 56 -14.14 -2.26 -10.19
C SER A 56 -12.84 -3.05 -10.21
N LEU A 57 -11.92 -2.68 -9.33
CA LEU A 57 -10.61 -3.30 -9.16
C LEU A 57 -10.39 -3.71 -7.71
N ASP A 58 -9.59 -4.76 -7.52
CA ASP A 58 -9.13 -5.21 -6.22
C ASP A 58 -7.89 -4.41 -5.78
N GLY A 59 -8.06 -3.56 -4.77
CA GLY A 59 -7.02 -2.73 -4.17
C GLY A 59 -5.91 -3.51 -3.47
N GLU A 60 -6.13 -4.77 -3.10
CA GLU A 60 -5.12 -5.59 -2.43
C GLU A 60 -3.90 -5.82 -3.31
N LYS A 61 -4.12 -5.95 -4.63
CA LYS A 61 -3.09 -6.19 -5.65
C LYS A 61 -2.12 -5.03 -5.80
N PHE A 62 -2.51 -3.84 -5.37
CA PHE A 62 -1.71 -2.62 -5.47
C PHE A 62 -1.01 -2.24 -4.15
N LYS A 63 -1.17 -3.05 -3.09
CA LYS A 63 -0.48 -2.84 -1.82
C LYS A 63 0.99 -3.28 -1.95
N PRO A 64 1.97 -2.38 -1.78
CA PRO A 64 3.36 -2.79 -1.74
C PRO A 64 3.65 -3.66 -0.51
N ALA A 65 4.60 -4.59 -0.64
CA ALA A 65 5.02 -5.43 0.47
C ALA A 65 5.47 -4.56 1.66
N ARG A 66 4.91 -4.86 2.84
CA ARG A 66 5.26 -4.17 4.08
C ARG A 66 6.75 -4.39 4.37
N ARG A 67 7.50 -3.28 4.54
CA ARG A 67 8.95 -3.30 4.79
C ARG A 67 9.37 -4.09 6.04
N ASN A 68 8.47 -4.26 7.01
CA ASN A 68 8.70 -5.02 8.24
C ASN A 68 8.08 -6.43 8.18
N ALA A 69 7.83 -6.97 6.99
CA ALA A 69 7.46 -8.38 6.87
C ALA A 69 8.62 -9.21 7.43
N LYS A 70 8.36 -9.93 8.53
CA LYS A 70 9.30 -10.91 9.07
C LYS A 70 9.61 -11.86 7.92
N LYS A 71 10.89 -11.95 7.51
CA LYS A 71 11.35 -13.03 6.63
C LYS A 71 10.83 -14.32 7.25
N GLU A 72 10.08 -15.11 6.50
CA GLU A 72 9.63 -16.43 6.93
C GLU A 72 10.88 -17.31 7.11
N ASN A 73 11.54 -17.16 8.26
CA ASN A 73 12.37 -18.21 8.79
C ASN A 73 11.38 -19.24 9.33
N THR A 74 11.28 -20.32 8.57
CA THR A 74 10.68 -21.58 8.95
C THR A 74 10.94 -21.91 10.42
N LYS A 75 9.85 -22.25 11.10
CA LYS A 75 9.73 -22.98 12.38
C LYS A 75 9.93 -22.22 13.70
N THR A 76 8.99 -22.57 14.57
CA THR A 76 8.96 -22.55 16.05
C THR A 76 8.31 -21.37 16.77
N SER A 77 7.49 -21.81 17.73
CA SER A 77 6.74 -21.17 18.81
C SER A 77 5.66 -20.15 18.44
N ASN A 78 4.47 -20.72 18.38
CA ASN A 78 3.17 -20.17 18.74
C ASN A 78 3.17 -19.65 20.21
N GLU A 79 4.08 -18.74 20.58
CA GLU A 79 4.04 -18.04 21.87
C GLU A 79 3.41 -16.66 21.67
N LEU A 80 2.10 -16.67 21.49
CA LEU A 80 1.29 -15.53 21.90
C LEU A 80 1.30 -15.48 23.43
N CYS A 81 1.53 -14.29 23.99
CA CYS A 81 1.56 -14.00 25.43
C CYS A 81 0.52 -14.80 26.21
N SER A 82 0.96 -15.81 26.96
CA SER A 82 0.15 -16.49 27.98
C SER A 82 0.14 -15.66 29.28
N HIS A 83 -0.29 -14.39 29.20
CA HIS A 83 -0.58 -13.64 30.42
C HIS A 83 -1.95 -14.07 30.97
N THR A 84 -1.97 -15.22 31.62
CA THR A 84 -2.98 -15.52 32.63
C THR A 84 -2.35 -15.21 33.99
N VAL A 85 -2.50 -13.97 34.46
CA VAL A 85 -2.31 -13.67 35.88
C VAL A 85 -3.59 -13.04 36.36
N ASN A 86 -4.44 -13.90 36.92
CA ASN A 86 -5.51 -13.52 37.79
C ASN A 86 -4.84 -13.16 39.12
N GLU A 87 -4.55 -11.88 39.37
CA GLU A 87 -4.18 -11.41 40.69
C GLU A 87 -4.82 -10.04 40.92
N ASP A 88 -6.01 -10.09 41.52
CA ASP A 88 -6.68 -8.95 42.12
C ASP A 88 -5.75 -8.30 43.17
N ASN A 89 -5.72 -6.97 43.18
CA ASN A 89 -5.07 -6.10 44.17
C ASN A 89 -3.55 -5.91 44.06
N LYS A 90 -3.13 -4.98 43.18
CA LYS A 90 -2.11 -3.98 43.55
C LYS A 90 -2.39 -2.67 42.84
N LEU A 91 -2.79 -1.67 43.63
CA LEU A 91 -3.02 -0.29 43.20
C LEU A 91 -1.78 0.27 42.51
N CYS A 92 -1.99 0.89 41.35
CA CYS A 92 -1.01 1.73 40.67
C CYS A 92 -0.61 2.88 41.59
N SER A 93 0.68 2.95 41.96
CA SER A 93 1.28 4.23 42.35
C SER A 93 1.87 4.84 41.07
N HIS A 94 1.16 5.81 40.50
CA HIS A 94 1.73 6.66 39.47
C HIS A 94 2.76 7.59 40.13
N SER A 95 4.05 7.28 39.99
CA SER A 95 5.09 8.31 40.06
C SER A 95 5.43 8.73 38.63
N SER A 96 5.00 9.93 38.26
CA SER A 96 5.34 10.54 36.98
C SER A 96 6.77 11.10 37.05
N ASP A 97 7.70 10.48 36.35
CA ASP A 97 8.95 11.13 35.99
C ASP A 97 8.82 11.63 34.54
N ASP A 98 8.51 12.93 34.42
CA ASP A 98 8.52 13.66 33.16
C ASP A 98 9.93 13.63 32.55
N THR A 99 10.17 12.73 31.59
CA THR A 99 11.34 12.85 30.72
C THR A 99 10.92 13.34 29.35
N CYS A 100 11.08 14.65 29.15
CA CYS A 100 10.88 15.35 27.88
C CYS A 100 11.80 14.75 26.80
N ARG A 101 11.26 13.90 25.92
CA ARG A 101 12.02 13.25 24.82
C ARG A 101 12.01 14.17 23.59
N VAL A 102 13.07 14.94 23.42
CA VAL A 102 13.29 15.78 22.23
C VAL A 102 13.49 14.90 20.99
N LEU A 103 12.57 14.99 20.01
CA LEU A 103 12.64 14.25 18.75
C LEU A 103 13.64 14.93 17.79
N ARG A 104 14.82 14.33 17.59
CA ARG A 104 15.73 14.70 16.49
C ARG A 104 15.30 13.99 15.21
N VAL A 105 14.90 14.74 14.19
CA VAL A 105 14.65 14.21 12.83
C VAL A 105 15.96 14.23 12.04
N THR A 106 16.47 13.05 11.65
CA THR A 106 17.58 12.96 10.68
C THR A 106 17.07 12.49 9.32
N LYS A 107 17.27 13.32 8.29
CA LYS A 107 17.01 13.01 6.86
C LYS A 107 17.91 11.87 6.37
N LYS A 108 17.37 10.67 6.13
CA LYS A 108 18.04 9.62 5.33
C LYS A 108 17.02 8.77 4.57
N ASN A 109 17.00 8.93 3.23
CA ASN A 109 17.24 7.86 2.24
C ASN A 109 16.56 8.14 0.88
N ILE A 110 17.29 8.78 -0.04
CA ILE A 110 16.98 8.84 -1.49
C ILE A 110 17.59 7.63 -2.24
N ASN A 111 18.39 6.79 -1.56
CA ASN A 111 19.24 5.81 -2.22
C ASN A 111 18.62 4.40 -2.34
N LEU A 112 17.43 4.15 -1.80
CA LEU A 112 16.80 2.83 -1.78
C LEU A 112 16.02 2.52 -3.07
N TRP A 113 15.57 3.53 -3.81
CA TRP A 113 14.83 3.33 -5.06
C TRP A 113 15.75 2.87 -6.20
N LYS A 114 16.98 3.41 -6.26
CA LYS A 114 17.97 3.11 -7.32
C LYS A 114 18.42 1.65 -7.37
N SER A 115 18.45 0.94 -6.23
CA SER A 115 18.90 -0.46 -6.22
C SER A 115 17.80 -1.44 -6.65
N SER A 116 16.52 -1.10 -6.48
CA SER A 116 15.41 -2.01 -6.78
C SER A 116 15.11 -2.10 -8.27
N VAL A 117 15.27 -1.00 -9.02
CA VAL A 117 15.04 -0.98 -10.47
C VAL A 117 16.15 -1.69 -11.25
N ASN A 118 17.42 -1.57 -10.82
CA ASN A 118 18.52 -2.23 -11.50
C ASN A 118 18.52 -3.76 -11.35
N SER A 119 17.94 -4.29 -10.26
CA SER A 119 17.85 -5.74 -10.04
C SER A 119 16.82 -6.41 -10.95
N LEU A 120 15.66 -5.76 -11.16
CA LEU A 120 14.57 -6.34 -11.95
C LEU A 120 14.89 -6.36 -13.45
N VAL A 121 15.63 -5.38 -13.95
CA VAL A 121 16.06 -5.31 -15.37
C VAL A 121 17.09 -6.40 -15.71
N LEU A 122 17.89 -6.86 -14.74
CA LEU A 122 18.89 -7.90 -14.97
C LEU A 122 18.29 -9.32 -14.97
N ASP A 123 17.18 -9.54 -14.26
CA ASP A 123 16.50 -10.84 -14.22
C ASP A 123 15.65 -11.08 -15.49
N GLU A 124 15.11 -10.03 -16.12
CA GLU A 124 14.38 -10.13 -17.41
C GLU A 124 15.29 -10.32 -18.63
N LEU A 125 16.57 -9.92 -18.55
CA LEU A 125 17.54 -10.08 -19.65
C LEU A 125 18.16 -11.49 -19.75
N PHE A 126 17.95 -12.36 -18.75
CA PHE A 126 18.49 -13.73 -18.72
C PHE A 126 17.48 -14.84 -18.98
N GLN A 127 16.20 -14.52 -19.21
CA GLN A 127 15.14 -15.50 -19.51
C GLN A 127 14.74 -15.55 -21.00
N THR A 128 15.39 -14.79 -21.87
CA THR A 128 15.13 -14.81 -23.31
C THR A 128 16.39 -15.21 -24.08
N LYS A 129 16.79 -16.48 -23.94
CA LYS A 129 17.58 -17.22 -24.93
C LYS A 129 17.35 -18.71 -24.82
#